data_AF-A0A7X5DSF3-F1
#
_entry.id   AF-A0A7X5DSF3-F1
#
_cell.length_a   1.000
_cell.length_b   1.000
_cell.length_c   1.000
_cell.angle_alpha   90.00
_cell.angle_beta   90.00
_cell.angle_gamma   90.00
#
_symmetry.space_group_name_H-M   'P 1'
#
loop_
_entity.id
_entity.type
_entity.pdbx_description
1 polymer ?
#
loop_
_entity_poly.entity_id
_entity_poly.type
_entity_poly.pdbx_seq_one_letter_code
_entity_poly.pdbx_strand_id
1 'polypeptide(L)'
;MFAYNKYCDAVDLTGNEPLGVLNVIKTRRLCRENKKLLNFILEHRGSTVLHVLCSGLGGTAFEPGIPPMGETIATVEALVDAGFSPYHVVLCLAPILMNSKGWEWVRRTLDSFQDTGIMRVRYSMLRMDADKEERFRQRFRRVPLIEMNQDRASEELHRVLEDFSIYTFEPTYGEQRVPVVSIKDLHVIGIRSSGIITDERGSLPYRVIGGKGKQCVANCVYCEEGCFDD
;
A
#
# COMPACT_ATOMS: atom_id res chain seq x y z
N MET A 1 -9.01 3.54 20.49
CA MET A 1 -8.67 2.27 19.84
C MET A 1 -8.50 2.52 18.36
N PHE A 2 -7.38 2.12 17.76
CA PHE A 2 -7.12 2.29 16.32
C PHE A 2 -7.48 1.00 15.59
N ALA A 3 -8.04 1.12 14.40
CA ALA A 3 -8.42 -0.03 13.59
C ALA A 3 -7.57 -0.06 12.32
N TYR A 4 -6.99 -1.21 12.04
CA TYR A 4 -6.27 -1.48 10.82
C TYR A 4 -7.02 -2.55 10.03
N ASN A 5 -7.34 -2.24 8.79
CA ASN A 5 -7.87 -3.25 7.88
C ASN A 5 -6.71 -3.82 7.05
N LYS A 6 -6.27 -5.03 7.41
CA LYS A 6 -5.21 -5.77 6.72
C LYS A 6 -5.81 -6.39 5.46
N TYR A 7 -5.53 -5.77 4.30
CA TYR A 7 -5.75 -6.30 2.96
C TYR A 7 -7.11 -6.97 2.73
N CYS A 8 -8.14 -6.18 2.44
CA CYS A 8 -9.41 -6.73 1.99
C CYS A 8 -9.71 -6.31 0.54
N ASP A 9 -9.47 -7.27 -0.35
CA ASP A 9 -10.08 -7.35 -1.68
C ASP A 9 -11.60 -7.56 -1.63
N ALA A 10 -12.11 -7.93 -0.45
CA ALA A 10 -13.51 -8.04 -0.14
C ALA A 10 -13.66 -7.60 1.31
N VAL A 11 -13.81 -6.29 1.54
CA VAL A 11 -14.17 -5.88 2.89
C VAL A 11 -15.63 -6.26 3.10
N ASP A 12 -15.83 -7.31 3.88
CA ASP A 12 -17.08 -7.55 4.57
C ASP A 12 -17.06 -6.65 5.83
N LEU A 13 -17.11 -5.32 5.64
CA LEU A 13 -17.32 -4.34 6.71
C LEU A 13 -18.77 -4.40 7.24
N THR A 14 -19.51 -5.46 6.90
CA THR A 14 -20.87 -5.74 7.37
C THR A 14 -20.88 -6.25 8.81
N GLY A 15 -19.72 -6.58 9.38
CA GLY A 15 -19.61 -6.95 10.78
C GLY A 15 -19.83 -5.74 11.70
N ASN A 16 -20.55 -5.97 12.81
CA ASN A 16 -20.68 -5.04 13.95
C ASN A 16 -19.34 -4.73 14.66
N GLU A 17 -18.20 -4.86 13.98
CA GLU A 17 -16.90 -4.61 14.56
C GLU A 17 -16.74 -3.12 14.88
N PRO A 18 -16.41 -2.74 16.13
CA PRO A 18 -16.32 -1.33 16.49
C PRO A 18 -15.19 -0.67 15.70
N LEU A 19 -15.54 0.36 14.93
CA LEU A 19 -14.59 1.20 14.21
C LEU A 19 -13.65 1.92 15.17
N GLY A 20 -12.44 2.19 14.69
CA GLY A 20 -11.46 2.96 15.46
C GLY A 20 -11.70 4.46 15.36
N VAL A 21 -11.04 5.20 16.24
CA VAL A 21 -10.92 6.67 16.10
C VAL A 21 -10.11 7.03 14.85
N LEU A 22 -9.20 6.13 14.46
CA LEU A 22 -8.52 6.09 13.17
C LEU A 22 -8.80 4.72 12.52
N ASN A 23 -9.13 4.74 11.23
CA ASN A 23 -9.30 3.56 10.38
C ASN A 23 -8.24 3.61 9.27
N VAL A 24 -7.22 2.76 9.34
CA VAL A 24 -6.25 2.62 8.24
C VAL A 24 -6.69 1.47 7.35
N ILE A 25 -7.07 1.76 6.11
CA ILE A 25 -7.43 0.75 5.11
C ILE A 25 -6.27 0.58 4.16
N LYS A 26 -5.77 -0.64 4.03
CA LYS A 26 -4.74 -0.98 3.06
C LYS A 26 -5.29 -1.92 1.98
N THR A 27 -5.27 -1.49 0.72
CA THR A 27 -5.83 -2.26 -0.40
C THR A 27 -4.95 -2.19 -1.64
N ARG A 28 -4.87 -3.32 -2.36
CA ARG A 28 -4.25 -3.42 -3.69
C ARG A 28 -5.31 -3.49 -4.80
N ARG A 29 -6.59 -3.74 -4.46
CA ARG A 29 -7.70 -3.84 -5.41
C ARG A 29 -8.67 -2.66 -5.24
N LEU A 30 -8.13 -1.46 -5.41
CA LEU A 30 -8.93 -0.26 -5.48
C LEU A 30 -9.47 -0.11 -6.91
N CYS A 31 -10.73 -0.49 -7.10
CA CYS A 31 -11.45 -0.40 -8.37
C CYS A 31 -12.90 0.08 -8.17
N ARG A 32 -13.52 0.55 -9.25
CA ARG A 32 -14.87 1.14 -9.23
C ARG A 32 -15.96 0.12 -8.89
N GLU A 33 -15.72 -1.16 -9.14
CA GLU A 33 -16.63 -2.28 -8.89
C GLU A 33 -16.72 -2.60 -7.38
N ASN A 34 -15.72 -2.22 -6.59
CA ASN A 34 -15.69 -2.46 -5.15
C ASN A 34 -16.53 -1.41 -4.38
N LYS A 35 -17.82 -1.31 -4.72
CA LYS A 35 -18.74 -0.30 -4.16
C LYS A 35 -18.82 -0.32 -2.64
N LYS A 36 -18.75 -1.51 -2.03
CA LYS A 36 -18.75 -1.66 -0.57
C LYS A 36 -17.59 -0.92 0.08
N LEU A 37 -16.37 -1.11 -0.45
CA LEU A 37 -15.18 -0.41 0.04
C LEU A 37 -15.28 1.10 -0.18
N LEU A 38 -15.66 1.52 -1.38
CA LEU A 38 -15.74 2.95 -1.73
C LEU A 38 -16.77 3.69 -0.86
N ASN A 39 -17.95 3.11 -0.68
CA ASN A 39 -18.99 3.70 0.19
C ASN A 39 -18.49 3.82 1.62
N PHE A 40 -17.84 2.79 2.17
CA PHE A 40 -17.27 2.85 3.51
C PHE A 40 -16.24 3.99 3.65
N ILE A 41 -15.32 4.11 2.69
CA ILE A 41 -14.30 5.18 2.69
C ILE A 41 -14.98 6.56 2.72
N LEU A 42 -16.04 6.76 1.93
CA LEU A 42 -16.75 8.03 1.86
C LEU A 42 -17.59 8.31 3.12
N GLU A 43 -18.26 7.30 3.66
CA GLU A 43 -19.04 7.38 4.91
C GLU A 43 -18.14 7.73 6.11
N HIS A 44 -16.92 7.19 6.16
CA HIS A 44 -15.96 7.39 7.24
C HIS A 44 -14.77 8.27 6.85
N ARG A 45 -14.92 9.15 5.85
CA ARG A 45 -13.82 9.92 5.26
C ARG A 45 -13.01 10.76 6.26
N GLY A 46 -13.66 11.26 7.31
CA GLY A 46 -13.02 12.07 8.35
C GLY A 46 -12.12 11.29 9.31
N SER A 47 -12.27 9.97 9.40
CA SER A 47 -11.49 9.10 10.30
C SER A 47 -10.73 8.00 9.56
N THR A 48 -10.71 8.04 8.23
CA THR A 48 -10.12 7.01 7.39
C THR A 48 -8.86 7.51 6.69
N VAL A 49 -7.79 6.71 6.75
CA VAL A 49 -6.57 6.86 5.95
C VAL A 49 -6.48 5.66 5.00
N LEU A 50 -6.35 5.94 3.71
CA LEU A 50 -6.36 4.93 2.64
C LEU A 50 -4.94 4.70 2.11
N HIS A 51 -4.39 3.52 2.37
CA HIS A 51 -3.14 3.05 1.80
C HIS A 51 -3.43 2.30 0.49
N VAL A 52 -3.17 2.96 -0.64
CA VAL A 52 -3.39 2.42 -1.99
C VAL A 52 -2.11 1.75 -2.47
N LEU A 53 -2.08 0.42 -2.53
CA LEU A 53 -0.96 -0.29 -3.13
C LEU A 53 -1.06 -0.25 -4.65
N CYS A 54 -0.09 0.41 -5.27
CA CYS A 54 0.07 0.41 -6.71
C CYS A 54 1.56 0.28 -7.02
N SER A 55 1.98 -0.89 -7.51
CA SER A 55 3.36 -1.15 -7.94
C SER A 55 3.61 -0.75 -9.41
N GLY A 56 2.54 -0.38 -10.13
CA GLY A 56 2.51 -0.27 -11.58
C GLY A 56 2.28 -1.60 -12.33
N LEU A 57 2.33 -2.75 -11.63
CA LEU A 57 2.28 -4.09 -12.24
C LEU A 57 0.88 -4.72 -12.29
N GLY A 58 -0.18 -4.00 -11.91
CA GLY A 58 -1.55 -4.50 -11.93
C GLY A 58 -2.00 -4.99 -13.31
N GLY A 59 -2.67 -6.14 -13.36
CA GLY A 59 -3.13 -6.79 -14.58
C GLY A 59 -2.03 -7.51 -15.38
N THR A 60 -0.77 -7.44 -14.93
CA THR A 60 0.33 -8.18 -15.54
C THR A 60 0.39 -9.61 -14.99
N ALA A 61 1.27 -10.44 -15.56
CA ALA A 61 1.54 -11.77 -15.01
C ALA A 61 2.12 -11.76 -13.58
N PHE A 62 2.64 -10.63 -13.08
CA PHE A 62 3.07 -10.48 -11.68
C PHE A 62 1.89 -10.29 -10.71
N GLU A 63 0.85 -9.58 -11.15
CA GLU A 63 -0.31 -9.18 -10.35
C GLU A 63 -1.63 -9.37 -11.14
N PRO A 64 -1.98 -10.61 -11.52
CA PRO A 64 -3.04 -10.86 -12.50
C PRO A 64 -4.43 -10.45 -12.02
N GLY A 65 -4.73 -10.57 -10.73
CA GLY A 65 -6.02 -10.18 -10.15
C GLY A 65 -6.08 -8.76 -9.60
N ILE A 66 -5.07 -7.94 -9.87
CA ILE A 66 -4.97 -6.55 -9.41
C ILE A 66 -5.39 -5.60 -10.55
N PRO A 67 -6.20 -4.57 -10.27
CA PRO A 67 -6.57 -3.57 -11.26
C PRO A 67 -5.33 -2.95 -11.94
N PRO A 68 -5.37 -2.70 -13.25
CA PRO A 68 -4.34 -1.89 -13.92
C PRO A 68 -4.21 -0.51 -13.25
N MET A 69 -2.99 0.05 -13.28
CA MET A 69 -2.69 1.33 -12.64
C MET A 69 -3.66 2.46 -13.00
N GLY A 70 -4.06 2.58 -14.26
CA GLY A 70 -5.01 3.60 -14.71
C GLY A 70 -6.39 3.47 -14.05
N GLU A 71 -6.84 2.25 -13.75
CA GLU A 71 -8.11 2.02 -13.06
C GLU A 71 -8.01 2.41 -11.57
N THR A 72 -6.86 2.13 -10.95
CA THR A 72 -6.57 2.59 -9.57
C THR A 72 -6.57 4.11 -9.49
N ILE A 73 -5.87 4.80 -10.41
CA ILE A 73 -5.83 6.27 -10.47
C ILE A 73 -7.24 6.83 -10.64
N ALA A 74 -7.98 6.36 -11.65
CA ALA A 74 -9.34 6.82 -11.93
C ALA A 74 -10.34 6.53 -10.79
N THR A 75 -10.01 5.59 -9.89
CA THR A 75 -10.80 5.32 -8.68
C THR A 75 -10.39 6.25 -7.53
N VAL A 76 -9.10 6.58 -7.39
CA VAL A 76 -8.64 7.59 -6.43
C VAL A 76 -9.20 8.96 -6.79
N GLU A 77 -9.10 9.38 -8.05
CA GLU A 77 -9.66 10.65 -8.54
C GLU A 77 -11.16 10.72 -8.24
N ALA A 78 -11.91 9.64 -8.52
CA ALA A 78 -13.33 9.58 -8.21
C ALA A 78 -13.65 9.68 -6.70
N LEU A 79 -12.78 9.15 -5.83
CA LEU A 79 -12.92 9.34 -4.37
C LEU A 79 -12.66 10.79 -3.97
N VAL A 80 -11.63 11.41 -4.57
CA VAL A 80 -11.27 12.82 -4.32
C VAL A 80 -12.39 13.75 -4.79
N ASP A 81 -12.91 13.54 -6.00
CA ASP A 81 -14.06 14.27 -6.56
C ASP A 81 -15.32 14.12 -5.69
N ALA A 82 -15.49 12.95 -5.05
CA ALA A 82 -16.57 12.69 -4.10
C ALA A 82 -16.32 13.25 -2.69
N GLY A 83 -15.23 14.00 -2.48
CA GLY A 83 -14.92 14.69 -1.23
C GLY A 83 -14.04 13.91 -0.25
N PHE A 84 -13.39 12.83 -0.67
CA PHE A 84 -12.32 12.20 0.11
C PHE A 84 -11.03 13.03 0.00
N SER A 85 -10.46 13.46 1.13
CA SER A 85 -9.27 14.30 1.10
C SER A 85 -8.06 13.54 0.53
N PRO A 86 -7.34 14.07 -0.48
CA PRO A 86 -6.14 13.41 -1.01
C PRO A 86 -5.02 13.32 0.04
N TYR A 87 -5.04 14.17 1.08
CA TYR A 87 -4.13 14.07 2.23
C TYR A 87 -4.36 12.81 3.07
N HIS A 88 -5.55 12.22 3.00
CA HIS A 88 -5.88 10.96 3.65
C HIS A 88 -5.44 9.74 2.85
N VAL A 89 -4.89 9.94 1.64
CA VAL A 89 -4.38 8.86 0.79
C VAL A 89 -2.87 8.74 0.95
N VAL A 90 -2.39 7.50 1.07
CA VAL A 90 -0.96 7.15 1.03
C VAL A 90 -0.74 6.20 -0.14
N LEU A 91 0.01 6.63 -1.15
CA LEU A 91 0.41 5.77 -2.26
C LEU A 91 1.47 4.79 -1.75
N CYS A 92 1.26 3.49 -1.94
CA CYS A 92 2.16 2.45 -1.49
C CYS A 92 2.81 1.74 -2.69
N LEU A 93 4.05 2.12 -3.02
CA LEU A 93 4.87 1.50 -4.05
C LEU A 93 5.47 0.18 -3.52
N ALA A 94 4.75 -0.93 -3.66
CA ALA A 94 5.23 -2.23 -3.21
C ALA A 94 4.60 -3.40 -3.99
N PRO A 95 5.39 -4.40 -4.39
CA PRO A 95 6.85 -4.46 -4.28
C PRO A 95 7.54 -3.69 -5.42
N ILE A 96 8.69 -3.09 -5.14
CA ILE A 96 9.57 -2.51 -6.15
C ILE A 96 10.61 -3.55 -6.58
N LEU A 97 10.69 -3.83 -7.88
CA LEU A 97 11.72 -4.73 -8.42
C LEU A 97 13.09 -4.05 -8.34
N MET A 98 14.10 -4.74 -7.82
CA MET A 98 15.46 -4.19 -7.69
C MET A 98 16.27 -4.36 -8.98
N ASN A 99 15.79 -3.73 -10.05
CA ASN A 99 16.40 -3.70 -11.38
C ASN A 99 15.94 -2.48 -12.17
N SER A 100 16.55 -2.25 -13.33
CA SER A 100 16.27 -1.10 -14.22
C SER A 100 14.78 -0.92 -14.55
N LYS A 101 14.06 -2.01 -14.83
CA LYS A 101 12.62 -1.98 -15.10
C LYS A 101 11.80 -1.61 -13.87
N GLY A 102 12.20 -2.06 -12.69
CA GLY A 102 11.54 -1.66 -11.44
C GLY A 102 11.61 -0.15 -11.19
N TRP A 103 12.75 0.47 -11.48
CA TRP A 103 12.92 1.92 -11.40
C TRP A 103 12.04 2.66 -12.41
N GLU A 104 11.92 2.14 -13.63
CA GLU A 104 11.00 2.68 -14.64
C GLU A 104 9.54 2.62 -14.18
N TRP A 105 9.12 1.50 -13.57
CA TRP A 105 7.77 1.38 -12.99
C TRP A 105 7.54 2.35 -11.84
N VAL A 106 8.52 2.56 -10.97
CA VAL A 106 8.45 3.58 -9.90
C VAL A 106 8.24 4.97 -10.51
N ARG A 107 9.08 5.38 -11.46
CA ARG A 107 8.95 6.70 -12.13
C ARG A 107 7.58 6.86 -12.77
N ARG A 108 7.16 5.89 -13.57
CA ARG A 108 5.87 5.92 -14.25
C ARG A 108 4.70 6.00 -13.27
N THR A 109 4.76 5.25 -12.16
CA THR A 109 3.71 5.27 -11.15
C THR A 109 3.66 6.62 -10.46
N LEU A 110 4.79 7.15 -10.00
CA LEU A 110 4.84 8.47 -9.38
C LEU A 110 4.34 9.56 -10.32
N ASP A 111 4.84 9.58 -11.57
CA ASP A 111 4.40 10.52 -12.61
C ASP A 111 2.88 10.49 -12.85
N SER A 112 2.30 9.29 -12.94
CA SER A 112 0.86 9.13 -13.18
C SER A 112 -0.02 9.55 -12.00
N PHE A 113 0.54 9.69 -10.80
CA PHE A 113 -0.19 10.09 -9.60
C PHE A 113 0.05 11.56 -9.22
N GLN A 114 0.88 12.33 -9.93
CA GLN A 114 1.25 13.71 -9.52
C GLN A 114 0.04 14.63 -9.40
N ASP A 115 -0.91 14.52 -10.33
CA ASP A 115 -2.10 15.38 -10.38
C ASP A 115 -3.22 14.98 -9.41
N THR A 116 -3.06 13.87 -8.69
CA THR A 116 -4.07 13.39 -7.72
C THR A 116 -4.07 14.18 -6.40
N GLY A 117 -3.05 15.04 -6.18
CA GLY A 117 -2.86 15.77 -4.92
C GLY A 117 -2.36 14.92 -3.76
N ILE A 118 -2.10 13.62 -3.97
CA ILE A 118 -1.46 12.75 -2.97
C ILE A 118 -0.04 13.26 -2.72
N MET A 119 0.36 13.36 -1.46
CA MET A 119 1.73 13.78 -1.10
C MET A 119 2.54 12.70 -0.38
N ARG A 120 1.89 11.68 0.20
CA ARG A 120 2.58 10.68 1.02
C ARG A 120 2.77 9.40 0.22
N VAL A 121 4.02 8.96 0.11
CA VAL A 121 4.39 7.73 -0.58
C VAL A 121 5.12 6.79 0.37
N ARG A 122 4.58 5.59 0.57
CA ARG A 122 5.28 4.49 1.23
C ARG A 122 5.87 3.56 0.20
N TYR A 123 7.03 2.99 0.47
CA TYR A 123 7.70 2.12 -0.49
C TYR A 123 8.40 0.92 0.15
N SER A 124 8.43 -0.19 -0.59
CA SER A 124 9.10 -1.42 -0.20
C SER A 124 9.69 -2.12 -1.41
N MET A 125 10.97 -2.49 -1.33
CA MET A 125 11.60 -3.32 -2.35
C MET A 125 11.17 -4.79 -2.21
N LEU A 126 11.11 -5.50 -3.35
CA LEU A 126 10.86 -6.94 -3.39
C LEU A 126 11.99 -7.66 -2.65
N ARG A 127 11.64 -8.40 -1.61
CA ARG A 127 12.57 -9.34 -0.97
C ARG A 127 12.20 -10.74 -1.44
N MET A 128 13.17 -11.43 -2.04
CA MET A 128 12.99 -12.82 -2.45
C MET A 128 13.34 -13.74 -1.29
N ASP A 129 12.57 -14.82 -1.18
CA ASP A 129 12.86 -16.00 -0.38
C ASP A 129 12.65 -17.24 -1.26
N ALA A 130 12.96 -18.43 -0.73
CA ALA A 130 12.89 -19.67 -1.49
C ALA A 130 11.50 -19.92 -2.10
N ASP A 131 10.43 -19.61 -1.37
CA ASP A 131 9.06 -19.85 -1.81
C ASP A 131 8.66 -18.86 -2.92
N LYS A 132 9.01 -17.58 -2.77
CA LYS A 132 8.82 -16.56 -3.81
C LYS A 132 9.60 -16.98 -5.06
N GLU A 133 10.88 -17.33 -4.93
CA GLU A 133 11.70 -17.78 -6.07
C GLU A 133 11.06 -18.93 -6.83
N GLU A 134 10.54 -19.93 -6.12
CA GLU A 134 9.87 -21.06 -6.73
C GLU A 134 8.60 -20.63 -7.49
N ARG A 135 7.75 -19.80 -6.89
CA ARG A 135 6.57 -19.24 -7.58
C ARG A 135 6.95 -18.45 -8.84
N PHE A 136 8.03 -17.67 -8.79
CA PHE A 136 8.52 -16.97 -9.98
C PHE A 136 9.02 -17.95 -11.05
N ARG A 137 9.73 -19.03 -10.70
CA ARG A 137 10.19 -20.06 -11.65
C ARG A 137 9.03 -20.82 -12.29
N GLN A 138 7.97 -21.10 -11.54
CA GLN A 138 6.76 -21.74 -12.05
C GLN A 138 6.00 -20.85 -13.02
N ARG A 139 5.96 -19.53 -12.77
CA ARG A 139 5.17 -18.58 -13.58
C ARG A 139 5.91 -18.03 -14.79
N PHE A 140 7.24 -17.90 -14.70
CA PHE A 140 8.06 -17.24 -15.70
C PHE A 140 9.24 -18.10 -16.16
N ARG A 141 9.51 -18.13 -17.47
CA ARG A 141 10.70 -18.81 -18.03
C ARG A 141 12.02 -18.21 -17.54
N ARG A 142 12.00 -16.93 -17.16
CA ARG A 142 13.12 -16.21 -16.54
C ARG A 142 12.56 -15.47 -15.34
N VAL A 143 13.08 -15.77 -14.15
CA VAL A 143 12.77 -15.01 -12.93
C VAL A 143 13.28 -13.57 -13.16
N PRO A 144 12.48 -12.52 -12.89
CA PRO A 144 13.01 -11.16 -12.86
C PRO A 144 14.05 -11.13 -11.76
N LEU A 145 15.31 -11.12 -12.18
CA LEU A 145 16.41 -11.13 -11.25
C LEU A 145 16.36 -9.81 -10.48
N ILE A 146 16.45 -9.92 -9.17
CA ILE A 146 17.09 -8.88 -8.38
C ILE A 146 18.50 -8.78 -8.96
N GLU A 147 18.79 -7.70 -9.68
CA GLU A 147 20.07 -7.50 -10.37
C GLU A 147 21.13 -6.91 -9.44
N MET A 148 20.70 -6.47 -8.25
CA MET A 148 21.46 -5.62 -7.34
C MET A 148 21.27 -6.06 -5.90
N ASN A 149 22.31 -5.97 -5.08
CA ASN A 149 22.15 -6.15 -3.64
C ASN A 149 21.31 -5.01 -3.03
N GLN A 150 20.86 -5.19 -1.79
CA GLN A 150 19.92 -4.27 -1.15
C GLN A 150 20.50 -2.86 -0.95
N ASP A 151 21.81 -2.74 -0.66
CA ASP A 151 22.46 -1.44 -0.44
C ASP A 151 22.50 -0.62 -1.73
N ARG A 152 23.02 -1.22 -2.82
CA ARG A 152 23.08 -0.57 -4.12
C ARG A 152 21.68 -0.28 -4.66
N ALA A 153 20.71 -1.17 -4.46
CA ALA A 153 19.33 -0.93 -4.84
C ALA A 153 18.70 0.24 -4.06
N SER A 154 19.04 0.38 -2.78
CA SER A 154 18.60 1.51 -1.95
C SER A 154 19.17 2.83 -2.47
N GLU A 155 20.45 2.89 -2.83
CA GLU A 155 21.09 4.08 -3.41
C GLU A 155 20.45 4.49 -4.74
N GLU A 156 20.26 3.54 -5.67
CA GLU A 156 19.61 3.83 -6.96
C GLU A 156 18.16 4.29 -6.77
N LEU A 157 17.40 3.63 -5.86
CA LEU A 157 16.04 4.05 -5.57
C LEU A 157 16.01 5.46 -5.00
N HIS A 158 16.91 5.83 -4.08
CA HIS A 158 16.96 7.19 -3.55
C HIS A 158 17.13 8.24 -4.65
N ARG A 159 18.03 8.01 -5.61
CA ARG A 159 18.20 8.91 -6.77
C ARG A 159 16.92 9.03 -7.60
N VAL A 160 16.19 7.92 -7.79
CA VAL A 160 14.89 7.94 -8.49
C VAL A 160 13.86 8.77 -7.72
N LEU A 161 13.82 8.65 -6.40
CA LEU A 161 12.84 9.35 -5.56
C LEU A 161 13.14 10.85 -5.43
N GLU A 162 14.42 11.24 -5.48
CA GLU A 162 14.85 12.66 -5.46
C GLU A 162 14.27 13.48 -6.62
N ASP A 163 14.02 12.85 -7.77
CA ASP A 163 13.38 13.49 -8.93
C ASP A 163 11.92 13.91 -8.65
N PHE A 164 11.29 13.41 -7.59
CA PHE A 164 9.88 13.63 -7.26
C PHE A 164 9.70 14.32 -5.91
N SER A 165 10.28 15.51 -5.77
CA SER A 165 10.28 16.31 -4.52
C SER A 165 8.90 16.72 -4.00
N ILE A 166 7.83 16.56 -4.79
CA ILE A 166 6.45 16.81 -4.36
C ILE A 166 5.97 15.80 -3.31
N TYR A 167 6.59 14.62 -3.27
CA TYR A 167 6.20 13.55 -2.36
C TYR A 167 7.09 13.52 -1.12
N THR A 168 6.49 13.15 0.00
CA THR A 168 7.18 12.68 1.19
C THR A 168 7.29 11.16 1.15
N PHE A 169 8.51 10.65 1.09
CA PHE A 169 8.81 9.23 0.98
C PHE A 169 9.03 8.57 2.35
N GLU A 170 8.43 7.41 2.55
CA GLU A 170 8.41 6.66 3.81
C GLU A 170 8.77 5.18 3.55
N PRO A 171 9.98 4.71 3.89
CA PRO A 171 10.32 3.29 3.72
C PRO A 171 9.48 2.43 4.67
N THR A 172 9.07 1.24 4.23
CA THR A 172 8.40 0.25 5.11
C THR A 172 9.31 -0.91 5.50
N TYR A 173 10.62 -0.75 5.28
CA TYR A 173 11.67 -1.72 5.56
C TYR A 173 12.90 -1.00 6.12
N GLY A 174 13.86 -1.76 6.66
CA GLY A 174 15.08 -1.22 7.23
C GLY A 174 14.86 -0.53 8.59
N GLU A 175 15.88 0.18 9.06
CA GLU A 175 15.90 0.86 10.36
C GLU A 175 14.94 2.05 10.41
N GLN A 176 14.79 2.76 9.29
CA GLN A 176 13.91 3.93 9.17
C GLN A 176 12.45 3.58 8.85
N ARG A 177 12.06 2.32 8.99
CA ARG A 177 10.74 1.84 8.57
C ARG A 177 9.61 2.58 9.30
N VAL A 178 8.61 3.01 8.54
CA VAL A 178 7.37 3.57 9.10
C VAL A 178 6.39 2.43 9.42
N PRO A 179 5.81 2.39 10.63
CA PRO A 179 4.86 1.36 11.01
C PRO A 179 3.57 1.44 10.19
N VAL A 180 2.83 0.34 10.15
CA VAL A 180 1.57 0.21 9.38
C VAL A 180 0.57 1.30 9.77
N VAL A 181 0.39 1.53 11.06
CA VAL A 181 -0.40 2.64 11.62
C VAL A 181 0.57 3.55 12.38
N SER A 182 0.76 4.76 11.87
CA SER A 182 1.78 5.70 12.33
C SER A 182 1.17 6.96 12.94
N ILE A 183 1.95 7.68 13.75
CA ILE A 183 1.57 9.00 14.28
C ILE A 183 1.14 9.97 13.16
N LYS A 184 1.80 9.92 11.99
CA LYS A 184 1.43 10.77 10.85
C LYS A 184 0.00 10.51 10.36
N ASP A 185 -0.47 9.27 10.46
CA ASP A 185 -1.83 8.91 10.06
C ASP A 185 -2.87 9.54 11.00
N LEU A 186 -2.54 9.73 12.29
CA LEU A 186 -3.37 10.47 13.24
C LEU A 186 -3.40 11.96 12.95
N HIS A 187 -2.25 12.55 12.64
CA HIS A 187 -2.14 13.99 12.35
C HIS A 187 -2.96 14.36 11.12
N VAL A 188 -2.95 13.50 10.10
CA VAL A 188 -3.76 13.68 8.88
C VAL A 188 -5.25 13.77 9.19
N ILE A 189 -5.76 12.96 10.12
CA ILE A 189 -7.18 13.01 10.54
C ILE A 189 -7.43 14.01 11.69
N GLY A 190 -6.47 14.88 12.00
CA GLY A 190 -6.62 15.97 12.98
C GLY A 190 -6.48 15.54 14.45
N ILE A 191 -6.01 14.34 14.75
CA ILE A 191 -5.80 13.87 16.12
C ILE A 191 -4.41 14.26 16.60
N ARG A 192 -4.35 15.01 17.70
CA ARG A 192 -3.09 15.34 18.38
C ARG A 192 -2.48 14.09 19.01
N SER A 193 -1.18 13.91 18.86
CA SER A 193 -0.45 12.75 19.39
C SER A 193 -0.01 12.87 20.85
N SER A 194 -0.34 13.99 21.52
CA SER A 194 -0.01 14.20 22.93
C SER A 194 -0.64 13.12 23.81
N GLY A 195 0.18 12.41 24.58
CA GLY A 195 -0.27 11.35 25.49
C GLY A 195 -0.56 10.00 24.82
N ILE A 196 -0.26 9.84 23.53
CA ILE A 196 -0.40 8.56 22.85
C ILE A 196 0.86 7.71 23.06
N ILE A 197 0.66 6.50 23.56
CA ILE A 197 1.72 5.52 23.77
C ILE A 197 1.92 4.74 22.46
N THR A 198 3.16 4.73 21.97
CA THR A 198 3.60 3.88 20.87
C THR A 198 4.50 2.77 21.38
N ASP A 199 4.73 1.74 20.56
CA ASP A 199 5.85 0.83 20.78
C ASP A 199 7.21 1.52 20.54
N GLU A 200 8.30 0.78 20.75
CA GLU A 200 9.69 1.22 20.52
C GLU A 200 9.96 1.70 19.07
N ARG A 201 9.07 1.38 18.12
CA ARG A 201 9.19 1.69 16.69
C ARG A 201 8.19 2.77 16.24
N GLY A 202 7.50 3.40 17.19
CA GLY A 202 6.51 4.43 16.90
C GLY A 202 5.18 3.89 16.37
N SER A 203 4.94 2.58 16.45
CA SER A 203 3.69 1.97 16.01
C SER A 203 2.58 2.26 17.01
N LEU A 204 1.41 2.60 16.47
CA LEU A 204 0.20 2.78 17.26
C LEU A 204 -0.47 1.43 17.55
N PRO A 205 -1.07 1.21 18.74
CA PRO A 205 -1.78 -0.02 19.04
C PRO A 205 -3.07 -0.12 18.20
N TYR A 206 -3.15 -1.09 17.30
CA TYR A 206 -4.30 -1.29 16.42
C TYR A 206 -4.92 -2.67 16.58
N ARG A 207 -6.21 -2.79 16.24
CA ARG A 207 -6.91 -4.06 16.04
C ARG A 207 -7.09 -4.33 14.55
N VAL A 208 -6.89 -5.56 14.10
CA VAL A 208 -7.22 -5.98 12.73
C VAL A 208 -8.73 -6.22 12.62
N ILE A 209 -9.41 -5.50 11.72
CA ILE A 209 -10.89 -5.52 11.57
C ILE A 209 -11.40 -6.10 10.24
N GLY A 210 -10.55 -6.85 9.53
CA GLY A 210 -10.88 -7.44 8.22
C GLY A 210 -9.78 -8.38 7.74
N GLY A 211 -10.14 -9.33 6.87
CA GLY A 211 -9.18 -10.19 6.18
C GLY A 211 -8.55 -11.31 7.02
N LYS A 212 -9.01 -11.57 8.25
CA LYS A 212 -8.44 -12.63 9.10
C LYS A 212 -8.61 -14.01 8.45
N GLY A 213 -7.50 -14.69 8.15
CA GLY A 213 -7.48 -16.06 7.62
C GLY A 213 -7.95 -16.29 6.17
N LYS A 214 -8.20 -15.24 5.36
CA LYS A 214 -8.79 -15.39 4.01
C LYS A 214 -7.81 -15.10 2.87
N GLN A 215 -7.33 -16.12 2.16
CA GLN A 215 -6.40 -15.98 1.02
C GLN A 215 -6.83 -14.92 0.00
N CYS A 216 -5.91 -14.01 -0.30
CA CYS A 216 -6.07 -12.99 -1.33
C CYS A 216 -6.24 -13.66 -2.70
N VAL A 217 -7.30 -13.29 -3.43
CA VAL A 217 -7.64 -13.88 -4.74
C VAL A 217 -6.82 -13.27 -5.89
N ALA A 218 -5.98 -12.27 -5.61
CA ALA A 218 -5.20 -11.58 -6.64
C ALA A 218 -4.12 -12.46 -7.30
N ASN A 219 -3.72 -13.55 -6.64
CA ASN A 219 -2.73 -14.51 -7.11
C ASN A 219 -1.41 -13.84 -7.57
N CYS A 220 -0.95 -12.83 -6.83
CA CYS A 220 0.32 -12.17 -7.11
C CYS A 220 1.48 -13.12 -6.81
N VAL A 221 2.45 -13.19 -7.72
CA VAL A 221 3.56 -14.15 -7.64
C VAL A 221 4.43 -13.98 -6.38
N TYR A 222 4.55 -12.76 -5.88
CA TYR A 222 5.39 -12.41 -4.74
C TYR A 222 4.63 -12.36 -3.40
N CYS A 223 3.30 -12.43 -3.42
CA CYS A 223 2.53 -12.52 -2.18
C CYS A 223 2.81 -13.87 -1.54
N GLU A 224 2.95 -13.90 -0.22
CA GLU A 224 3.01 -15.17 0.50
C GLU A 224 1.64 -15.85 0.36
N GLU A 225 1.62 -17.11 -0.06
CA GLU A 225 0.42 -17.93 0.12
C GLU A 225 0.15 -17.96 1.63
N GLY A 226 -0.92 -17.32 2.07
CA GLY A 226 -1.20 -17.20 3.50
C GLY A 226 -0.61 -15.98 4.21
N CYS A 227 -0.72 -14.76 3.65
CA CYS A 227 -0.46 -13.49 4.37
C CYS A 227 -1.32 -13.24 5.66
N PHE A 228 -1.75 -14.29 6.36
CA PHE A 228 -2.71 -14.29 7.47
C PHE A 228 -2.11 -14.48 8.84
N ASP A 229 -0.83 -14.80 8.97
CA ASP A 229 -0.29 -14.94 10.31
C ASP A 229 0.08 -13.56 10.87
N ASP A 230 -0.39 -13.37 12.11
CA ASP A 230 -0.34 -12.17 12.94
C ASP A 230 1.10 -11.75 13.27
#